data_AF-R7TRP4-F1
#
_entry.id   AF-R7TRP4-F1
#
_cell.length_a   1.000
_cell.length_b   1.000
_cell.length_c   1.000
_cell.angle_alpha   90.00
_cell.angle_beta   90.00
_cell.angle_gamma   90.00
#
_symmetry.space_group_name_H-M   'P 1'
#
loop_
_entity.id
_entity.type
_entity.pdbx_description
1 polymer ?
#
loop_
_entity_poly.entity_id
_entity_poly.type
_entity_poly.pdbx_seq_one_letter_code
_entity_poly.pdbx_strand_id
1 'polypeptide(L)'
;CSKNCTHGYMRDTNGCDVCRCEPCSRAQCLMFCEHGFKVDDNGCEICECNVCSNQQCSMFCEHGFKVDEHGCEICECNTCPEVMCTMFCEHGLKLDDNGCEICECN
;
A
#
# COMPACT_ATOMS: atom_id res chain seq x y z
N CYS A 1 28.95 6.45 -8.34
CA CYS A 1 27.91 5.90 -7.45
C CYS A 1 26.90 5.15 -8.31
N SER A 2 26.38 3.99 -7.90
CA SER A 2 25.37 3.24 -8.68
C SER A 2 23.99 3.22 -8.00
N LYS A 3 23.79 4.02 -6.95
CA LYS A 3 22.49 4.16 -6.28
C LYS A 3 21.56 4.99 -7.15
N ASN A 4 20.36 4.50 -7.41
CA ASN A 4 19.31 5.31 -8.03
C ASN A 4 18.68 6.19 -6.93
N CYS A 5 18.83 7.52 -7.02
CA CYS A 5 18.25 8.47 -6.08
C CYS A 5 17.16 9.25 -6.78
N THR A 6 15.91 9.04 -6.40
CA THR A 6 14.73 9.61 -7.06
C THR A 6 14.60 11.11 -6.86
N HIS A 7 15.09 11.64 -5.72
CA HIS A 7 15.16 13.08 -5.44
C HIS A 7 16.55 13.70 -5.67
N GLY A 8 17.42 12.99 -6.38
CA GLY A 8 18.78 13.43 -6.66
C GLY A 8 19.78 13.16 -5.53
N TYR A 9 21.01 13.64 -5.72
CA TYR A 9 22.12 13.46 -4.80
C TYR A 9 22.36 14.71 -3.97
N MET A 10 22.78 14.51 -2.72
CA MET A 10 23.27 15.60 -1.88
C MET A 10 24.48 16.27 -2.51
N ARG A 11 24.61 17.59 -2.37
CA ARG A 11 25.79 18.34 -2.82
C ARG A 11 26.69 18.78 -1.68
N ASP A 12 28.00 18.78 -1.92
CA ASP A 12 28.98 19.37 -1.01
C ASP A 12 29.01 20.92 -1.09
N THR A 13 29.87 21.55 -0.30
CA THR A 13 30.03 23.02 -0.27
C THR A 13 30.51 23.62 -1.59
N ASN A 14 31.09 22.80 -2.47
CA ASN A 14 31.55 23.22 -3.80
C ASN A 14 30.51 22.92 -4.88
N GLY A 15 29.36 22.33 -4.52
CA GLY A 15 28.29 21.98 -5.44
C GLY A 15 28.46 20.62 -6.14
N CYS A 16 29.40 19.78 -5.70
CA CYS A 16 29.61 18.45 -6.27
C CYS A 16 28.65 17.43 -5.66
N ASP A 17 28.07 16.55 -6.48
CA ASP A 17 27.22 15.46 -6.01
C ASP A 17 28.02 14.45 -5.16
N VAL A 18 27.53 14.21 -3.96
CA VAL A 18 28.01 13.19 -3.02
C VAL A 18 27.18 11.93 -3.24
N CYS A 19 27.77 10.74 -3.12
CA CYS A 19 27.07 9.44 -3.27
C CYS A 19 26.12 9.14 -2.09
N ARG A 20 25.19 10.06 -1.83
CA ARG A 20 24.13 10.00 -0.81
C ARG A 20 22.90 10.68 -1.39
N CYS A 21 21.75 10.02 -1.31
CA CYS A 21 20.50 10.58 -1.83
C CYS A 21 20.03 11.76 -0.98
N GLU A 22 19.41 12.74 -1.61
CA GLU A 22 18.65 13.77 -0.90
C GLU A 22 17.52 13.12 -0.08
N PRO A 23 17.32 13.52 1.19
CA PRO A 23 16.22 13.02 1.99
C PRO A 23 14.90 13.63 1.49
N CYS A 24 13.77 13.00 1.82
CA CYS A 24 12.47 13.61 1.60
C CYS A 24 12.45 15.01 2.20
N SER A 25 12.08 16.01 1.39
CA SER A 25 11.72 17.32 1.91
C SER A 25 10.49 17.14 2.79
N ARG A 26 10.61 17.39 4.11
CA ARG A 26 9.46 17.33 5.01
C ARG A 26 8.35 18.20 4.43
N ALA A 27 7.20 17.60 4.16
CA ALA A 27 6.06 18.31 3.65
C ALA A 27 5.68 19.39 4.68
N GLN A 28 5.83 20.66 4.31
CA GLN A 28 5.49 21.80 5.17
C GLN A 28 3.98 22.07 5.15
N CYS A 29 3.19 21.04 5.43
CA CYS A 29 1.74 21.15 5.42
C CYS A 29 1.29 21.71 6.77
N LEU A 30 0.48 22.77 6.77
CA LEU A 30 -0.09 23.37 7.98
C LEU A 30 -1.34 22.62 8.49
N MET A 31 -1.59 21.42 7.98
CA MET A 31 -2.77 20.61 8.30
C MET A 31 -2.41 19.42 9.17
N PHE A 32 -3.36 19.01 10.02
CA PHE A 32 -3.24 17.81 10.84
C PHE A 32 -4.03 16.68 10.18
N CYS A 33 -3.38 15.52 9.99
CA CYS A 33 -4.01 14.31 9.47
C CYS A 33 -4.04 13.26 10.58
N GLU A 34 -5.24 12.83 10.97
CA GLU A 34 -5.43 11.85 12.06
C GLU A 34 -4.76 10.50 11.77
N HIS A 35 -4.77 10.06 10.51
CA HIS A 35 -4.17 8.80 10.06
C HIS A 35 -2.82 8.98 9.33
N GLY A 36 -2.18 10.14 9.52
CA GLY A 36 -0.94 10.49 8.85
C GLY A 36 -1.10 10.92 7.40
N PHE A 37 0.02 11.20 6.75
CA PHE A 37 0.09 11.67 5.36
C PHE A 37 0.27 10.51 4.38
N LYS A 38 -0.28 10.67 3.18
CA LYS A 38 0.05 9.79 2.05
C LYS A 38 1.53 9.91 1.70
N VAL A 39 2.09 8.86 1.15
CA VAL A 39 3.44 8.85 0.59
C VAL A 39 3.39 8.72 -0.93
N ASP A 40 4.35 9.35 -1.62
CA ASP A 40 4.54 9.14 -3.05
C ASP A 40 5.24 7.79 -3.34
N ASP A 41 5.44 7.49 -4.63
CA ASP A 41 6.13 6.26 -5.08
C ASP A 41 7.57 6.13 -4.54
N ASN A 42 8.14 7.23 -4.04
CA ASN A 42 9.48 7.29 -3.46
C ASN A 42 9.47 7.11 -1.93
N GLY A 43 8.29 6.95 -1.33
CA GLY A 43 8.09 6.83 0.11
C GLY A 43 8.17 8.17 0.86
N CYS A 44 8.03 9.30 0.16
CA CYS A 44 8.04 10.62 0.77
C CYS A 44 6.62 11.12 1.03
N GLU A 45 6.39 11.64 2.24
CA GLU A 45 5.11 12.21 2.63
C GLU A 45 4.72 13.40 1.72
N ILE A 46 3.46 13.43 1.31
CA ILE A 46 2.86 14.52 0.54
C ILE A 46 1.75 15.20 1.37
N CYS A 47 1.34 16.42 1.01
CA CYS A 47 0.28 17.16 1.72
C CYS A 47 -1.13 16.64 1.43
N GLU A 48 -1.33 15.34 1.57
CA GLU A 48 -2.62 14.66 1.48
C GLU A 48 -2.77 13.71 2.66
N CYS A 49 -3.92 13.69 3.31
CA CYS A 49 -4.16 12.79 4.43
C CYS A 49 -4.48 11.37 3.95
N ASN A 50 -4.04 10.36 4.72
CA ASN A 50 -4.58 9.01 4.60
C ASN A 50 -6.02 9.00 5.12
N VAL A 51 -6.90 8.29 4.41
CA VAL A 51 -8.28 8.05 4.83
C VAL A 51 -8.32 6.92 5.87
N CYS A 52 -7.45 5.93 5.71
CA CYS A 52 -7.40 4.74 6.55
C CYS A 52 -6.33 4.84 7.61
N SER A 53 -6.65 4.42 8.83
CA SER A 53 -5.66 4.19 9.87
C SER A 53 -4.73 3.05 9.47
N ASN A 54 -3.42 3.23 9.66
CA ASN A 54 -2.44 2.15 9.54
C ASN A 54 -2.60 1.17 10.71
N GLN A 55 -3.69 0.38 10.71
CA GLN A 55 -3.88 -0.68 11.67
C GLN A 55 -2.97 -1.86 11.32
N GLN A 56 -2.04 -2.19 12.22
CA GLN A 56 -1.28 -3.43 12.10
C GLN A 56 -2.06 -4.56 12.75
N CYS A 57 -2.71 -5.39 11.93
CA CYS A 57 -3.37 -6.61 12.40
C CYS A 57 -2.32 -7.71 12.60
N SER A 58 -2.25 -8.28 13.81
CA SER A 58 -1.27 -9.33 14.15
C SER A 58 -1.68 -10.74 13.70
N MET A 59 -2.77 -10.87 12.96
CA MET A 59 -3.35 -12.14 12.51
C MET A 59 -3.16 -12.32 11.00
N PHE A 60 -3.14 -13.56 10.55
CA PHE A 60 -3.11 -13.90 9.12
C PHE A 60 -4.52 -14.29 8.68
N CYS A 61 -4.99 -13.70 7.58
CA CYS A 61 -6.28 -14.02 6.96
C CYS A 61 -6.05 -14.60 5.57
N GLU A 62 -6.46 -15.84 5.35
CA GLU A 62 -6.27 -16.56 4.07
C GLU A 62 -6.92 -15.85 2.88
N HIS A 63 -8.08 -15.24 3.09
CA HIS A 63 -8.85 -14.50 2.09
C HIS A 63 -8.79 -12.97 2.28
N GLY A 64 -7.76 -12.48 2.99
CA GLY A 64 -7.61 -11.06 3.29
C GLY A 64 -8.51 -10.55 4.41
N PHE A 65 -8.37 -9.25 4.69
CA PHE A 65 -9.11 -8.54 5.72
C PHE A 65 -10.41 -7.96 5.16
N LYS A 66 -11.43 -7.86 6.02
CA LYS A 66 -12.63 -7.07 5.71
C LYS A 66 -12.25 -5.60 5.57
N VAL A 67 -13.02 -4.88 4.77
CA VAL A 67 -12.94 -3.43 4.65
C VAL A 67 -14.19 -2.78 5.22
N ASP A 68 -14.05 -1.57 5.75
CA ASP A 68 -15.18 -0.74 6.16
C ASP A 68 -15.84 -0.02 4.97
N GLU A 69 -16.85 0.82 5.24
CA GLU A 69 -17.59 1.59 4.22
C GLU A 69 -16.70 2.60 3.45
N HIS A 70 -15.51 2.91 3.96
CA HIS A 70 -14.54 3.80 3.33
C HIS A 70 -13.42 3.04 2.59
N GLY A 71 -13.50 1.70 2.55
CA GLY A 71 -12.50 0.84 1.93
C GLY A 71 -11.26 0.60 2.79
N CYS A 72 -11.34 0.87 4.09
CA CYS A 72 -10.21 0.67 5.01
C CYS A 72 -10.22 -0.72 5.62
N GLU A 73 -9.09 -1.43 5.55
CA GLU A 73 -8.94 -2.74 6.19
C GLU A 73 -9.18 -2.64 7.71
N ILE A 74 -9.97 -3.58 8.21
CA ILE A 74 -10.20 -3.80 9.64
C ILE A 74 -9.63 -5.15 10.06
N CYS A 75 -9.26 -5.31 11.32
CA CYS A 75 -8.67 -6.56 11.84
C CYS A 75 -9.69 -7.68 12.04
N GLU A 76 -10.47 -7.96 10.99
CA GLU A 76 -11.39 -9.07 10.86
C GLU A 76 -11.15 -9.76 9.52
N CYS A 77 -11.08 -11.09 9.50
CA CYS A 77 -10.88 -11.83 8.25
C CYS A 77 -12.17 -11.91 7.43
N ASN A 78 -12.01 -11.90 6.11
CA ASN A 78 -13.07 -12.33 5.20
C ASN A 78 -13.37 -13.82 5.42
N THR A 79 -14.64 -14.18 5.26
CA THR A 79 -15.11 -15.57 5.34
C THR A 79 -15.70 -15.95 4.01
N CYS A 80 -15.13 -16.97 3.37
CA CYS A 80 -15.62 -17.47 2.09
C CYS A 80 -16.50 -18.71 2.29
N PRO A 81 -17.58 -18.86 1.52
CA PRO A 81 -18.31 -20.12 1.45
C PRO A 81 -17.42 -21.19 0.84
N GLU A 82 -17.59 -22.46 1.26
CA GLU A 82 -16.96 -23.58 0.56
C GLU A 82 -17.57 -23.71 -0.83
N VAL A 83 -16.84 -23.31 -1.86
CA VAL A 83 -17.26 -23.42 -3.25
C VAL A 83 -16.43 -24.51 -3.93
N MET A 84 -17.09 -25.55 -4.44
CA MET A 84 -16.44 -26.55 -5.30
C MET A 84 -16.80 -26.25 -6.75
N CYS A 85 -15.87 -25.64 -7.47
CA CYS A 85 -16.00 -25.43 -8.91
C CYS A 85 -15.59 -26.70 -9.66
N THR A 86 -16.41 -27.12 -10.63
CA THR A 86 -16.14 -28.31 -11.46
C THR A 86 -15.33 -28.01 -12.72
N MET A 87 -15.06 -26.73 -12.97
CA MET A 87 -14.30 -26.24 -14.11
C MET A 87 -12.80 -26.14 -13.80
N PHE A 88 -11.98 -26.42 -14.81
CA PHE A 88 -10.54 -26.19 -14.76
C PHE A 88 -10.21 -24.87 -15.46
N CYS A 89 -9.54 -23.96 -14.76
CA CYS A 89 -9.07 -22.69 -15.28
C CYS A 89 -7.54 -22.64 -15.23
N GLU A 90 -6.88 -22.41 -16.36
CA GLU A 90 -5.41 -22.36 -16.46
C GLU A 90 -4.80 -21.23 -15.63
N HIS A 91 -5.51 -20.10 -15.51
CA HIS A 91 -5.11 -18.92 -14.73
C HIS A 91 -5.85 -18.80 -13.37
N GLY A 92 -6.44 -19.89 -12.89
CA GLY A 92 -7.21 -19.91 -11.65
C GLY A 92 -8.60 -19.28 -11.77
N LEU A 93 -9.31 -19.26 -10.64
CA LEU A 93 -10.65 -18.68 -10.52
C LEU A 93 -10.57 -17.18 -10.24
N LYS A 94 -11.58 -16.44 -10.67
CA LYS A 94 -11.78 -15.05 -10.28
C LYS A 94 -12.09 -14.96 -8.79
N LEU A 95 -11.72 -13.82 -8.20
CA LEU A 95 -12.10 -13.45 -6.85
C LEU A 95 -13.20 -12.38 -6.89
N ASP A 96 -14.11 -12.41 -5.92
CA ASP A 96 -15.04 -11.32 -5.66
C ASP A 96 -14.36 -10.16 -4.90
N ASP A 97 -15.14 -9.11 -4.60
CA ASP A 97 -14.66 -7.93 -3.86
C ASP A 97 -14.17 -8.26 -2.43
N ASN A 98 -14.52 -9.43 -1.88
CA ASN A 98 -14.10 -9.92 -0.57
C ASN A 98 -12.91 -10.91 -0.67
N GLY A 99 -12.34 -11.10 -1.86
CA GLY A 99 -11.25 -12.05 -2.07
C GLY A 99 -11.67 -13.52 -2.08
N CYS A 100 -12.95 -13.82 -2.26
CA CYS A 100 -13.47 -15.17 -2.32
C CYS A 100 -13.53 -15.71 -3.75
N GLU A 101 -13.13 -16.97 -3.94
CA GLU A 101 -13.19 -17.62 -5.24
C GLU A 101 -14.64 -17.77 -5.72
N ILE A 102 -14.87 -17.40 -6.98
CA ILE A 102 -16.13 -17.65 -7.69
C ILE A 102 -15.87 -18.57 -8.87
N CYS A 103 -16.87 -19.37 -9.28
CA CYS A 103 -16.74 -20.31 -10.40
C CYS A 103 -16.75 -19.63 -11.77
N GLU A 104 -15.78 -18.73 -11.99
CA GLU A 104 -15.48 -18.03 -13.23
C GLU A 104 -13.96 -18.02 -13.43
N CYS A 105 -13.45 -18.23 -14.65
CA CYS A 105 -12.01 -18.17 -14.91
C CYS A 105 -11.52 -16.72 -15.08
N ASN A 106 -10.27 -16.46 -14.67
CA ASN A 106 -9.53 -15.23 -14.99
C ASN A 106 -9.21 -15.09 -16.49
#